data_AF-A0A851JEF5-F1
#
_entry.id   AF-A0A851JEF5-F1
#
_cell.length_a   1.000
_cell.length_b   1.000
_cell.length_c   1.000
_cell.angle_alpha   90.00
_cell.angle_beta   90.00
_cell.angle_gamma   90.00
#
_symmetry.space_group_name_H-M   'P 1'
#
loop_
_entity.id
_entity.type
_entity.pdbx_description
1 polymer ?
#
loop_
_entity_poly.entity_id
_entity_poly.type
_entity_poly.pdbx_seq_one_letter_code
_entity_poly.pdbx_strand_id
1 'polypeptide(L)'
;MVQGVLVLGVLVLLALPGLEAAGEAPKVEVYARSRAKEGEGNILHCFITGFYPARIDVELLKNGEPMPDVTYGDLSFNEHWKFQRLVYAPFTPREGDLYVCKVVHSTMPEPALYRWGMLC
;
A
#
# COMPACT_ATOMS: atom_id res chain seq x y z
N MET A 1 35.84 29.65 -24.50
CA MET A 1 34.36 29.77 -24.51
C MET A 1 33.69 28.40 -24.39
N VAL A 2 33.96 27.44 -25.27
CA VAL A 2 33.33 26.10 -25.30
C VAL A 2 33.55 25.28 -24.00
N GLN A 3 34.76 25.33 -23.44
CA GLN A 3 35.13 24.57 -22.25
C GLN A 3 34.46 25.09 -20.95
N GLY A 4 34.18 26.40 -20.88
CA GLY A 4 33.43 26.99 -19.76
C GLY A 4 31.95 26.60 -19.77
N VAL A 5 31.36 26.42 -20.96
CA VAL A 5 29.98 25.96 -21.13
C VAL A 5 29.83 24.49 -20.70
N LEU A 6 30.81 23.64 -21.05
CA LEU A 6 30.85 22.24 -20.63
C LEU A 6 30.96 22.08 -19.11
N VAL A 7 31.82 22.86 -18.45
CA VAL A 7 31.99 22.80 -16.99
C VAL A 7 30.72 23.27 -16.26
N LEU A 8 30.10 24.37 -16.69
CA LEU A 8 28.81 24.80 -16.13
C LEU A 8 27.71 23.76 -16.37
N GLY A 9 27.64 23.16 -17.57
CA GLY A 9 26.66 22.13 -17.90
C GLY A 9 26.78 20.89 -17.00
N VAL A 10 28.01 20.42 -16.76
CA VAL A 10 28.29 19.29 -15.86
C VAL A 10 27.94 19.62 -14.41
N LEU A 11 28.27 20.82 -13.93
CA LEU A 11 27.90 21.25 -12.57
C LEU A 11 26.38 21.35 -12.38
N VAL A 12 25.63 21.80 -13.38
CA VAL A 12 24.16 21.84 -13.34
C VAL A 12 23.57 20.43 -13.33
N LEU A 13 24.09 19.50 -14.14
CA LEU A 13 23.67 18.10 -14.14
C LEU A 13 23.94 17.39 -12.80
N LEU A 14 25.08 17.67 -12.17
CA LEU A 14 25.43 17.13 -10.84
C LEU A 14 24.66 17.81 -9.70
N ALA A 15 24.15 19.02 -9.93
CA ALA A 15 23.35 19.81 -8.99
C ALA A 15 21.83 19.62 -9.15
N LEU A 16 21.38 18.61 -9.92
CA LEU A 16 19.99 18.13 -9.89
C LEU A 16 19.87 16.87 -9.01
N PRO A 17 20.06 16.94 -7.67
CA PRO A 17 19.67 15.82 -6.84
C PRO A 17 18.14 15.75 -6.87
N GLY A 18 17.62 14.65 -7.41
CA GLY A 18 16.23 14.25 -7.22
C GLY A 18 15.18 15.06 -7.99
N LEU A 19 15.12 14.87 -9.32
CA LEU A 19 13.79 14.75 -9.93
C LEU A 19 13.19 13.39 -9.53
N GLU A 20 13.05 13.15 -8.22
CA GLU A 20 12.17 12.11 -7.72
C GLU A 20 10.76 12.58 -8.10
N ALA A 21 10.06 11.82 -8.93
CA ALA A 21 8.66 12.11 -9.20
C ALA A 21 7.94 12.21 -7.85
N ALA A 22 7.18 13.28 -7.62
CA ALA A 22 6.46 13.50 -6.38
C ALA A 22 5.68 12.22 -6.02
N GLY A 23 5.99 11.64 -4.86
CA GLY A 23 5.37 10.40 -4.42
C GLY A 23 3.87 10.59 -4.20
N GLU A 24 3.09 9.55 -4.48
CA GLU A 24 1.65 9.52 -4.20
C GLU A 24 1.37 8.49 -3.12
N ALA A 25 0.63 8.92 -2.10
CA ALA A 25 0.28 8.08 -0.98
C ALA A 25 -0.80 7.05 -1.37
N PRO A 26 -0.74 5.83 -0.81
CA PRO A 26 -1.72 4.80 -1.08
C PRO A 26 -3.11 5.17 -0.57
N LYS A 27 -4.13 4.84 -1.38
CA LYS A 27 -5.52 4.73 -0.94
C LYS A 27 -5.78 3.28 -0.58
N VAL A 28 -6.38 3.03 0.58
CA VAL A 28 -6.55 1.69 1.12
C VAL A 28 -8.00 1.44 1.49
N GLU A 29 -8.53 0.34 0.98
CA GLU A 29 -9.87 -0.15 1.29
C GLU A 29 -9.75 -1.54 1.91
N VAL A 30 -10.36 -1.73 3.08
CA VAL A 30 -10.39 -3.02 3.77
C VAL A 30 -11.82 -3.52 3.83
N TYR A 31 -12.08 -4.66 3.18
CA TYR A 31 -13.45 -5.17 3.01
C TYR A 31 -13.47 -6.69 2.98
N ALA A 32 -14.64 -7.27 3.28
CA ALA A 32 -14.86 -8.70 3.14
C ALA A 32 -15.27 -9.01 1.69
N ARG A 33 -14.82 -10.14 1.14
CA ARG A 33 -15.16 -10.57 -0.23
C ARG A 33 -16.67 -10.69 -0.46
N SER A 34 -17.39 -11.14 0.55
CA SER A 34 -18.85 -11.30 0.54
C SER A 34 -19.44 -10.71 1.83
N ARG A 35 -20.78 -10.64 1.92
CA ARG A 35 -21.46 -10.16 3.12
C ARG A 35 -20.95 -10.92 4.34
N ALA A 36 -20.28 -10.20 5.23
CA ALA A 36 -19.74 -10.77 6.45
C ALA A 36 -20.87 -11.15 7.41
N LYS A 37 -20.73 -12.31 8.02
CA LYS A 37 -21.57 -12.79 9.10
C LYS A 37 -20.68 -13.42 10.15
N GLU A 38 -21.08 -13.26 11.39
CA GLU A 38 -20.35 -13.82 12.51
C GLU A 38 -20.31 -15.35 12.43
N GLY A 39 -19.12 -15.93 12.66
CA GLY A 39 -18.91 -17.38 12.64
C GLY A 39 -18.85 -18.01 11.24
N GLU A 40 -19.24 -17.31 10.18
CA GLU A 40 -19.15 -17.80 8.79
C GLU A 40 -17.79 -17.41 8.16
N GLY A 41 -17.12 -18.37 7.53
CA GLY A 41 -15.85 -18.13 6.85
C GLY A 41 -15.97 -17.17 5.65
N ASN A 42 -14.98 -16.31 5.48
CA ASN A 42 -14.92 -15.30 4.42
C ASN A 42 -13.45 -14.99 4.06
N ILE A 43 -13.22 -14.07 3.12
CA ILE A 43 -11.89 -13.59 2.77
C ILE A 43 -11.81 -12.09 3.06
N LEU A 44 -10.82 -11.68 3.85
CA LEU A 44 -10.53 -10.28 4.12
C LEU A 44 -9.62 -9.75 3.01
N HIS A 45 -10.04 -8.68 2.36
CA HIS A 45 -9.26 -7.98 1.34
C HIS A 45 -8.73 -6.67 1.91
N CYS A 46 -7.47 -6.38 1.60
CA CYS A 46 -6.88 -5.05 1.66
C CYS A 46 -6.46 -4.66 0.24
N PHE A 47 -7.20 -3.75 -0.36
CA PHE A 47 -6.92 -3.24 -1.70
C PHE A 47 -6.24 -1.89 -1.60
N ILE A 48 -5.02 -1.82 -2.13
CA ILE A 48 -4.18 -0.63 -2.10
C ILE A 48 -4.05 -0.09 -3.52
N THR A 49 -4.34 1.19 -3.73
CA THR A 49 -4.34 1.81 -5.07
C THR A 49 -3.71 3.20 -5.09
N GLY A 50 -3.35 3.66 -6.29
CA GLY A 50 -3.00 5.05 -6.53
C GLY A 50 -1.67 5.50 -5.93
N PHE A 51 -0.74 4.57 -5.63
CA PHE A 51 0.52 4.92 -4.98
C PHE A 51 1.71 4.93 -5.92
N TYR A 52 2.72 5.70 -5.55
CA TYR A 52 4.03 5.74 -6.20
C TYR A 52 5.07 6.21 -5.17
N PRO A 53 6.27 5.59 -5.07
CA PRO A 53 6.82 4.53 -5.93
C PRO A 53 6.26 3.12 -5.64
N ALA A 54 6.73 2.11 -6.38
CA ALA A 54 6.24 0.72 -6.31
C ALA A 54 6.44 0.01 -4.95
N ARG A 55 7.46 0.43 -4.19
CA ARG A 55 7.85 -0.27 -2.96
C ARG A 55 6.84 0.02 -1.85
N ILE A 56 6.19 -1.04 -1.38
CA ILE A 56 5.17 -0.97 -0.33
C ILE A 56 5.24 -2.24 0.52
N ASP A 57 5.16 -2.09 1.84
CA ASP A 57 5.05 -3.21 2.78
C ASP A 57 3.63 -3.23 3.37
N VAL A 58 3.00 -4.39 3.37
CA VAL A 58 1.61 -4.57 3.78
C VAL A 58 1.50 -5.79 4.70
N GLU A 59 0.80 -5.65 5.82
CA GLU A 59 0.50 -6.75 6.74
C GLU A 59 -0.99 -6.79 7.05
N LEU A 60 -1.60 -7.97 6.96
CA LEU A 60 -2.93 -8.23 7.51
C LEU A 60 -2.79 -8.75 8.93
N LEU A 61 -3.42 -8.07 9.88
CA LEU A 61 -3.33 -8.35 11.31
C LEU A 61 -4.69 -8.73 11.87
N LYS A 62 -4.70 -9.69 12.78
CA LYS A 62 -5.82 -10.02 13.67
C LYS A 62 -5.38 -9.81 15.11
N ASN A 63 -6.04 -8.91 15.83
CA ASN A 63 -5.75 -8.58 17.23
C ASN A 63 -4.28 -8.21 17.48
N GLY A 64 -3.65 -7.54 16.49
CA GLY A 64 -2.24 -7.14 16.55
C GLY A 64 -1.25 -8.17 16.01
N GLU A 65 -1.67 -9.41 15.77
CA GLU A 65 -0.81 -10.49 15.29
C GLU A 65 -0.97 -10.71 13.78
N PRO A 66 0.10 -11.09 13.05
CA PRO A 66 0.02 -11.43 11.63
C PRO A 66 -0.98 -12.56 11.35
N MET A 67 -1.84 -12.36 10.35
CA MET A 67 -2.76 -13.41 9.90
C MET A 67 -2.00 -14.52 9.15
N PRO A 68 -2.40 -15.79 9.32
CA PRO A 68 -1.89 -16.88 8.49
C PRO A 68 -2.46 -16.82 7.07
N ASP A 69 -1.84 -17.56 6.15
CA ASP A 69 -2.34 -17.80 4.79
C ASP A 69 -2.63 -16.52 3.98
N VAL A 70 -1.86 -15.45 4.25
CA VAL A 70 -1.92 -14.20 3.50
C VAL A 70 -1.37 -14.40 2.09
N THR A 71 -2.17 -14.04 1.11
CA THR A 71 -1.77 -14.00 -0.29
C THR A 71 -1.57 -12.56 -0.74
N TYR A 72 -0.43 -12.31 -1.38
CA TYR A 72 -0.12 -11.02 -1.97
C TYR A 72 -0.29 -11.10 -3.48
N GLY A 73 -1.29 -10.41 -4.01
CA GLY A 73 -1.47 -10.29 -5.45
C GLY A 73 -0.30 -9.58 -6.12
N ASP A 74 -0.21 -9.78 -7.43
CA ASP A 74 0.79 -9.12 -8.27
C ASP A 74 0.64 -7.60 -8.21
N LEU A 75 1.77 -6.92 -8.36
CA LEU A 75 1.79 -5.48 -8.49
C LEU A 75 1.34 -5.10 -9.91
N SER A 76 0.30 -4.28 -10.01
CA SER A 76 -0.20 -3.74 -11.28
C SER A 76 -0.27 -2.21 -11.20
N PHE A 77 -0.63 -1.54 -12.29
CA PHE A 77 -0.75 -0.09 -12.34
C PHE A 77 -1.89 0.35 -13.26
N ASN A 78 -2.43 1.55 -13.00
CA ASN A 78 -3.48 2.18 -13.82
C ASN A 78 -2.90 2.93 -15.04
N GLU A 79 -3.76 3.55 -15.87
CA GLU A 79 -3.33 4.35 -17.03
C GLU A 79 -2.41 5.53 -16.68
N HIS A 80 -2.38 5.95 -15.42
CA HIS A 80 -1.56 7.04 -14.90
C HIS A 80 -0.25 6.55 -14.24
N TRP A 81 0.12 5.29 -14.45
CA TRP A 81 1.33 4.67 -13.88
C TRP A 81 1.38 4.70 -12.36
N LYS A 82 0.22 4.66 -11.70
CA LYS A 82 0.10 4.53 -10.25
C LYS A 82 -0.15 3.07 -9.89
N PHE A 83 0.61 2.59 -8.93
CA PHE A 83 0.61 1.20 -8.55
C PHE A 83 -0.64 0.84 -7.75
N GLN A 84 -1.00 -0.43 -7.83
CA GLN A 84 -2.06 -1.04 -7.04
C GLN A 84 -1.71 -2.50 -6.72
N ARG A 85 -2.18 -2.96 -5.56
CA ARG A 85 -1.98 -4.34 -5.07
C ARG A 85 -3.16 -4.78 -4.22
N LEU A 86 -3.59 -6.02 -4.40
CA LEU A 86 -4.56 -6.67 -3.53
C LEU A 86 -3.84 -7.64 -2.60
N VAL A 87 -4.04 -7.51 -1.29
CA VAL A 87 -3.55 -8.46 -0.27
C VAL A 87 -4.77 -9.06 0.42
N TYR A 88 -4.81 -10.38 0.59
CA TYR A 88 -5.99 -11.03 1.15
C TYR A 88 -5.67 -12.30 1.93
N ALA A 89 -6.54 -12.63 2.90
CA ALA A 89 -6.40 -13.81 3.74
C ALA A 89 -7.78 -14.37 4.14
N PRO A 90 -7.90 -15.69 4.34
CA PRO A 90 -9.11 -16.27 4.92
C PRO A 90 -9.30 -15.76 6.36
N PHE A 91 -10.54 -15.48 6.73
CA PHE A 91 -10.89 -15.10 8.10
C PHE A 91 -12.32 -15.52 8.45
N THR A 92 -12.60 -15.55 9.75
CA THR A 92 -13.96 -15.77 10.26
C THR A 92 -14.27 -14.61 11.19
N PRO A 93 -15.20 -13.70 10.82
CA PRO A 93 -15.62 -12.61 11.68
C PRO A 93 -16.12 -13.15 13.03
N ARG A 94 -15.67 -12.52 14.11
CA ARG A 94 -16.19 -12.75 15.47
C ARG A 94 -16.30 -11.41 16.15
N GLU A 95 -17.34 -11.23 16.96
CA GLU A 95 -17.46 -10.05 17.79
C GLU A 95 -16.22 -9.88 18.68
N GLY A 96 -15.71 -8.65 18.74
CA GLY A 96 -14.50 -8.32 19.50
C GLY A 96 -13.16 -8.55 18.78
N ASP A 97 -13.11 -9.33 17.70
CA ASP A 97 -11.89 -9.44 16.89
C ASP A 97 -11.63 -8.15 16.09
N LEU A 98 -10.40 -7.65 16.16
CA LEU A 98 -9.93 -6.48 15.42
C LEU A 98 -9.08 -6.92 14.22
N TYR A 99 -9.55 -6.60 13.02
CA TYR A 99 -8.83 -6.87 11.78
C TYR A 99 -8.28 -5.57 11.19
N VAL A 100 -6.99 -5.57 10.82
CA VAL A 100 -6.26 -4.37 10.37
C VAL A 100 -5.41 -4.68 9.14
N CYS A 101 -5.44 -3.80 8.15
CA CYS A 101 -4.40 -3.71 7.14
C CYS A 101 -3.39 -2.62 7.53
N LYS A 102 -2.17 -3.03 7.83
CA LYS A 102 -1.05 -2.13 8.12
C LYS A 102 -0.27 -1.88 6.83
N VAL A 103 -0.02 -0.62 6.50
CA VAL A 103 0.64 -0.22 5.26
C VAL A 103 1.82 0.70 5.57
N VAL A 104 2.98 0.38 5.00
CA VAL A 104 4.19 1.20 5.05
C VAL A 104 4.56 1.60 3.62
N HIS A 105 4.70 2.90 3.40
CA HIS A 105 5.05 3.48 2.11
C HIS A 105 5.91 4.73 2.33
N SER A 106 6.86 5.00 1.43
CA SER A 106 7.86 6.09 1.62
C SER A 106 7.25 7.49 1.70
N THR A 107 6.01 7.67 1.23
CA THR A 107 5.28 8.94 1.29
C THR A 107 4.56 9.16 2.62
N MET A 108 4.58 8.19 3.54
CA MET A 108 3.94 8.27 4.85
C MET A 108 5.02 8.31 5.94
N PRO A 109 4.93 9.21 6.93
CA PRO A 109 5.94 9.32 7.99
C PRO A 109 5.93 8.12 8.96
N GLU A 110 4.77 7.47 9.11
CA GLU A 110 4.55 6.34 10.01
C GLU A 110 3.68 5.28 9.31
N PRO A 111 3.70 4.02 9.78
CA PRO A 111 2.79 2.99 9.29
C PRO A 111 1.32 3.40 9.47
N ALA A 112 0.53 3.32 8.40
CA ALA A 112 -0.90 3.58 8.45
C ALA A 112 -1.69 2.30 8.75
N LEU A 113 -2.70 2.39 9.63
CA LEU A 113 -3.53 1.26 10.06
C LEU A 113 -4.97 1.46 9.59
N TYR A 114 -5.45 0.58 8.71
CA TYR A 114 -6.80 0.60 8.17
C TYR A 114 -7.62 -0.54 8.77
N ARG A 115 -8.64 -0.21 9.55
CA ARG A 115 -9.47 -1.18 10.25
C ARG A 115 -10.59 -1.69 9.36
N TRP A 116 -10.82 -2.99 9.38
CA TRP A 116 -12.06 -3.55 8.87
C TRP A 116 -13.18 -3.38 9.90
N GLY A 117 -14.34 -2.90 9.45
CA GLY A 117 -15.55 -2.86 10.25
C GLY A 117 -16.59 -3.78 9.64
N MET A 118 -17.22 -4.60 10.48
CA MET A 118 -18.44 -5.31 10.11
C MET A 118 -19.57 -4.28 10.06
N LEU A 119 -19.72 -3.60 8.92
CA LEU A 119 -20.89 -2.78 8.66
C LEU A 119 -22.08 -3.75 8.51
N CYS A 120 -22.98 -3.72 9.49
CA CYS A 120 -24.22 -4.49 9.53
C CYS A 120 -25.18 -4.09 8.41
#